data_AF-A0A1A9AP42-F1
#
_entry.id   AF-A0A1A9AP42-F1
#
_cell.length_a   1.000
_cell.length_b   1.000
_cell.length_c   1.000
_cell.angle_alpha   90.00
_cell.angle_beta   90.00
_cell.angle_gamma   90.00
#
_symmetry.space_group_name_H-M   'P 1'
#
loop_
_entity.id
_entity.type
_entity.pdbx_description
1 polymer ?
#
loop_
_entity_poly.entity_id
_entity_poly.type
_entity_poly.pdbx_seq_one_letter_code
_entity_poly.pdbx_strand_id
1 'polypeptide(L)'
;MDSYKFSFEEFKKSRNFLNSESFNKIYQIFNDEKGIDVTGKVHCENIKEGLSIPKDDEELILHFCNNLYKIIAAYNQWENERFEKISEDNKNYCIYLKYWLYEKTENHNARGFDINEYFQKWKDKLEEELNNNKKYPCKFNELNSTERDKMRNIYAFVLIYYRNIKKFHQNEYIDCKYIDYMGKGLKEFYDSLIKCSKEEAQGNYCEEFNEFQKTYMGHNIYLSTLKDDLDYKFDDTDTVNCPLEIKSLEYPLHLIYKEGKNRWHLSDQPIGSLNSSIISASSAIGTTVGISAFLLYLYKFSLKKYN
;
A
#
# COMPACT_ATOMS: atom_id res chain seq x y z
N MET A 1 20.21 6.70 -13.99
CA MET A 1 20.36 6.19 -12.63
C MET A 1 19.28 5.14 -12.49
N ASP A 2 19.66 3.87 -12.55
CA ASP A 2 18.71 2.76 -12.49
C ASP A 2 17.92 2.88 -11.20
N SER A 3 16.58 2.94 -11.29
CA SER A 3 15.75 3.17 -10.13
C SER A 3 15.91 2.00 -9.16
N TYR A 4 16.34 2.29 -7.93
CA TYR A 4 16.36 1.32 -6.85
C TYR A 4 15.03 0.55 -6.80
N LYS A 5 15.10 -0.77 -6.97
CA LYS A 5 13.96 -1.68 -6.90
C LYS A 5 13.79 -2.14 -5.46
N PHE A 6 12.80 -1.60 -4.76
CA PHE A 6 12.53 -1.97 -3.37
C PHE A 6 12.05 -3.42 -3.27
N SER A 7 12.64 -4.17 -2.35
CA SER A 7 12.11 -5.46 -1.88
C SER A 7 11.86 -5.38 -0.38
N PHE A 8 10.68 -5.82 0.04
CA PHE A 8 10.35 -5.85 1.46
C PHE A 8 11.20 -6.86 2.22
N GLU A 9 11.50 -8.01 1.60
CA GLU A 9 12.42 -9.00 2.18
C GLU A 9 13.82 -8.42 2.42
N GLU A 10 14.37 -7.69 1.45
CA GLU A 10 15.67 -7.04 1.63
C GLU A 10 15.63 -5.95 2.71
N PHE A 11 14.61 -5.09 2.69
CA PHE A 11 14.42 -4.04 3.68
C PHE A 11 14.35 -4.61 5.10
N LYS A 12 13.67 -5.74 5.27
CA LYS A 12 13.46 -6.36 6.57
C LYS A 12 14.71 -7.04 7.14
N LYS A 13 15.61 -7.59 6.30
CA LYS A 13 16.84 -8.26 6.76
C LYS A 13 17.66 -7.38 7.70
N SER A 14 17.64 -6.06 7.52
CA SER A 14 18.35 -5.09 8.36
C SER A 14 17.47 -4.38 9.38
N ARG A 15 16.14 -4.60 9.40
CA ARG A 15 15.16 -3.81 10.16
C ARG A 15 14.16 -4.68 10.93
N ASN A 16 14.58 -5.16 12.10
CA ASN A 16 13.77 -6.04 12.95
C ASN A 16 12.58 -5.35 13.65
N PHE A 17 12.48 -4.01 13.65
CA PHE A 17 11.44 -3.27 14.37
C PHE A 17 10.02 -3.49 13.82
N LEU A 18 9.91 -4.02 12.60
CA LEU A 18 8.64 -4.44 11.99
C LEU A 18 8.28 -5.90 12.28
N ASN A 19 9.13 -6.66 12.98
CA ASN A 19 8.92 -8.10 13.16
C ASN A 19 7.64 -8.45 13.90
N SER A 20 7.20 -7.59 14.82
CA SER A 20 5.97 -7.78 15.58
C SER A 20 4.69 -7.52 14.77
N GLU A 21 4.78 -6.81 13.64
CA GLU A 21 3.61 -6.36 12.89
C GLU A 21 2.87 -7.51 12.22
N SER A 22 1.54 -7.45 12.27
CA SER A 22 0.68 -8.48 11.67
C SER A 22 0.97 -8.64 10.18
N PHE A 23 1.07 -7.53 9.44
CA PHE A 23 1.46 -7.54 8.03
C PHE A 23 2.74 -8.34 7.81
N ASN A 24 3.76 -8.07 8.62
CA ASN A 24 5.07 -8.68 8.49
C ASN A 24 5.07 -10.19 8.79
N LYS A 25 4.33 -10.62 9.82
CA LYS A 25 4.18 -12.04 10.18
C LYS A 25 3.41 -12.79 9.10
N ILE A 26 2.35 -12.20 8.55
CA ILE A 26 1.54 -12.78 7.49
C ILE A 26 2.34 -12.87 6.19
N TYR A 27 3.08 -11.81 5.85
CA TYR A 27 3.97 -11.80 4.70
C TYR A 27 5.03 -12.92 4.78
N GLN A 28 5.56 -13.24 5.97
CA GLN A 28 6.45 -14.40 6.14
C GLN A 28 5.74 -15.73 5.87
N ILE A 29 4.51 -15.89 6.35
CA ILE A 29 3.71 -17.09 6.08
C ILE A 29 3.51 -17.28 4.57
N PHE A 30 3.28 -16.18 3.83
CA PHE A 30 3.13 -16.21 2.38
C PHE A 30 4.42 -16.50 1.61
N ASN A 31 5.59 -16.37 2.24
CA ASN A 31 6.88 -16.67 1.63
C ASN A 31 7.47 -18.02 2.10
N ASP A 32 6.86 -18.68 3.07
CA ASP A 32 7.37 -19.94 3.61
C ASP A 32 7.04 -21.11 2.67
N GLU A 33 8.03 -21.50 1.84
CA GLU A 33 7.94 -22.66 0.95
C GLU A 33 7.84 -23.98 1.71
N LYS A 34 8.43 -24.07 2.92
CA LYS A 34 8.22 -25.23 3.82
C LYS A 34 6.84 -25.17 4.47
N GLY A 35 6.14 -24.07 4.26
CA GLY A 35 4.86 -23.76 4.82
C GLY A 35 3.67 -24.05 3.93
N ILE A 36 3.88 -24.72 2.81
CA ILE A 36 2.81 -25.20 1.93
C ILE A 36 1.87 -26.10 2.73
N ASP A 37 0.58 -25.77 2.69
CA ASP A 37 -0.46 -26.64 3.26
C ASP A 37 -0.67 -27.85 2.35
N VAL A 38 -0.64 -29.06 2.90
CA VAL A 38 -0.76 -30.30 2.11
C VAL A 38 -2.16 -30.43 1.51
N THR A 39 -3.20 -30.07 2.28
CA THR A 39 -4.59 -30.10 1.83
C THR A 39 -4.82 -29.04 0.76
N GLY A 40 -4.36 -27.82 1.01
CA GLY A 40 -4.40 -26.74 0.05
C GLY A 40 -3.67 -27.08 -1.25
N LYS A 41 -2.52 -27.76 -1.16
CA LYS A 41 -1.77 -28.21 -2.33
C LYS A 41 -2.58 -29.18 -3.17
N VAL A 42 -3.24 -30.18 -2.56
CA VAL A 42 -4.09 -31.14 -3.27
C VAL A 42 -5.22 -30.42 -4.02
N HIS A 43 -5.93 -29.50 -3.37
CA HIS A 43 -6.98 -28.72 -4.03
C HIS A 43 -6.44 -27.84 -5.17
N CYS A 44 -5.29 -27.19 -4.97
CA CYS A 44 -4.65 -26.38 -6.00
C CYS A 44 -4.18 -27.22 -7.20
N GLU A 45 -3.70 -28.45 -6.98
CA GLU A 45 -3.33 -29.39 -8.03
C GLU A 45 -4.57 -29.91 -8.79
N ASN A 46 -5.69 -30.17 -8.10
CA ASN A 46 -6.94 -30.57 -8.75
C ASN A 46 -7.47 -29.48 -9.70
N ILE A 47 -7.52 -28.21 -9.24
CA ILE A 47 -8.03 -27.12 -10.08
C ILE A 47 -7.07 -26.74 -11.21
N LYS A 48 -5.77 -27.05 -11.07
CA LYS A 48 -4.76 -26.82 -12.11
C LYS A 48 -5.13 -27.53 -13.42
N GLU A 49 -5.65 -28.75 -13.36
CA GLU A 49 -6.01 -29.52 -14.56
C GLU A 49 -7.10 -28.82 -15.40
N GLY A 50 -7.95 -28.02 -14.76
CA GLY A 50 -9.02 -27.25 -15.39
C GLY A 50 -8.62 -25.84 -15.84
N LEU A 51 -7.37 -25.41 -15.60
CA LEU A 51 -6.91 -24.05 -15.88
C LEU A 51 -5.64 -24.06 -16.74
N SER A 52 -5.65 -23.30 -17.84
CA SER A 52 -4.44 -23.10 -18.65
C SER A 52 -3.48 -22.17 -17.90
N ILE A 53 -2.34 -22.69 -17.47
CA ILE A 53 -1.27 -21.89 -16.84
C ILE A 53 -0.07 -21.77 -17.80
N PRO A 54 0.49 -20.57 -18.00
CA PRO A 54 1.82 -20.44 -18.57
C PRO A 54 2.86 -21.21 -17.73
N LYS A 55 3.61 -22.13 -18.34
CA LYS A 55 4.56 -23.00 -17.62
C LYS A 55 5.54 -22.24 -16.72
N ASP A 56 5.92 -21.03 -17.11
CA ASP A 56 6.91 -20.20 -16.40
C ASP A 56 6.35 -19.55 -15.13
N ASP A 57 5.02 -19.55 -14.95
CA ASP A 57 4.31 -18.92 -13.82
C ASP A 57 3.64 -19.95 -12.90
N GLU A 58 3.77 -21.24 -13.20
CA GLU A 58 3.10 -22.32 -12.48
C GLU A 58 3.41 -22.30 -10.97
N GLU A 59 4.68 -22.13 -10.61
CA GLU A 59 5.12 -22.09 -9.22
C GLU A 59 4.47 -20.93 -8.46
N LEU A 60 4.45 -19.73 -9.05
CA LEU A 60 3.85 -18.55 -8.45
C LEU A 60 2.34 -18.72 -8.26
N ILE A 61 1.64 -19.27 -9.25
CA ILE A 61 0.19 -19.49 -9.20
C ILE A 61 -0.16 -20.55 -8.15
N LEU A 62 0.58 -21.65 -8.08
CA LEU A 62 0.36 -22.68 -7.07
C LEU A 62 0.65 -22.17 -5.66
N HIS A 63 1.70 -21.35 -5.49
CA HIS A 63 1.99 -20.70 -4.22
C HIS A 63 0.89 -19.71 -3.83
N PHE A 64 0.43 -18.88 -4.76
CA PHE A 64 -0.72 -17.99 -4.57
C PHE A 64 -1.96 -18.78 -4.14
N CYS A 65 -2.29 -19.85 -4.86
CA CYS A 65 -3.44 -20.70 -4.58
C CYS A 65 -3.36 -21.30 -3.17
N ASN A 66 -2.19 -21.80 -2.77
CA ASN A 66 -2.01 -22.37 -1.44
C ASN A 66 -2.15 -21.31 -0.33
N ASN A 67 -1.62 -20.10 -0.54
CA ASN A 67 -1.83 -18.99 0.39
C ASN A 67 -3.30 -18.56 0.48
N LEU A 68 -4.00 -18.54 -0.66
CA LEU A 68 -5.43 -18.26 -0.71
C LEU A 68 -6.25 -19.32 0.02
N TYR A 69 -5.94 -20.61 -0.14
CA TYR A 69 -6.57 -21.70 0.58
C TYR A 69 -6.49 -21.49 2.10
N LYS A 70 -5.28 -21.20 2.63
CA LYS A 70 -5.09 -20.95 4.07
C LYS A 70 -5.96 -19.78 4.58
N ILE A 71 -6.10 -18.73 3.78
CA ILE A 71 -6.95 -17.58 4.12
C ILE A 71 -8.44 -17.97 4.10
N ILE A 72 -8.88 -18.74 3.10
CA ILE A 72 -10.25 -19.24 3.01
C ILE A 72 -10.58 -20.17 4.18
N ALA A 73 -9.65 -21.06 4.55
CA ALA A 73 -9.77 -21.95 5.70
C ALA A 73 -9.92 -21.15 7.00
N ALA A 74 -9.06 -20.15 7.22
CA ALA A 74 -9.16 -19.24 8.36
C ALA A 74 -10.49 -18.45 8.38
N TYR A 75 -10.94 -17.94 7.23
CA TYR A 75 -12.20 -17.20 7.09
C TYR A 75 -13.44 -18.06 7.42
N ASN A 76 -13.35 -19.36 7.14
CA ASN A 76 -14.39 -20.35 7.40
C ASN A 76 -14.22 -21.09 8.74
N GLN A 77 -13.18 -20.76 9.52
CA GLN A 77 -12.90 -21.35 10.83
C GLN A 77 -12.69 -22.87 10.78
N TRP A 78 -11.97 -23.35 9.77
CA TRP A 78 -11.62 -24.77 9.66
C TRP A 78 -10.55 -25.16 10.69
N GLU A 79 -10.64 -26.39 11.21
CA GLU A 79 -9.78 -26.89 12.30
C GLU A 79 -8.30 -27.06 11.91
N ASN A 80 -7.98 -26.96 10.61
CA ASN A 80 -6.62 -26.93 10.11
C ASN A 80 -6.29 -25.47 9.76
N GLU A 81 -5.31 -24.85 10.45
CA GLU A 81 -4.18 -24.14 9.82
C GLU A 81 -3.62 -22.91 10.55
N ARG A 82 -2.31 -22.75 10.32
CA ARG A 82 -1.26 -21.81 10.76
C ARG A 82 -1.61 -20.34 11.06
N PHE A 83 -2.83 -19.87 10.83
CA PHE A 83 -3.23 -18.51 11.21
C PHE A 83 -3.71 -18.39 12.66
N GLU A 84 -3.84 -19.50 13.41
CA GLU A 84 -4.33 -19.55 14.81
C GLU A 84 -3.68 -18.57 15.80
N LYS A 85 -2.56 -17.91 15.45
CA LYS A 85 -1.86 -16.95 16.32
C LYS A 85 -1.85 -15.50 15.83
N ILE A 86 -2.49 -15.19 14.70
CA ILE A 86 -2.57 -13.81 14.19
C ILE A 86 -4.04 -13.44 14.07
N SER A 87 -4.61 -12.79 15.09
CA SER A 87 -5.96 -12.24 14.98
C SER A 87 -5.90 -10.98 14.11
N GLU A 88 -6.19 -11.13 12.81
CA GLU A 88 -6.36 -10.02 11.89
C GLU A 88 -7.76 -10.05 11.27
N ASP A 89 -8.28 -8.88 10.87
CA ASP A 89 -9.51 -8.82 10.08
C ASP A 89 -9.27 -9.52 8.73
N ASN A 90 -10.26 -10.29 8.28
CA ASN A 90 -10.24 -11.01 7.01
C ASN A 90 -9.95 -10.10 5.80
N LYS A 91 -10.32 -8.81 5.88
CA LYS A 91 -9.98 -7.80 4.86
C LYS A 91 -8.47 -7.53 4.78
N ASN A 92 -7.76 -7.64 5.88
CA ASN A 92 -6.33 -7.41 5.94
C ASN A 92 -5.56 -8.55 5.25
N TYR A 93 -6.02 -9.80 5.37
CA TYR A 93 -5.43 -10.94 4.64
C TYR A 93 -5.48 -10.74 3.11
N CYS A 94 -6.61 -10.26 2.57
CA CYS A 94 -6.78 -10.01 1.14
C CYS A 94 -5.75 -8.98 0.66
N ILE A 95 -5.64 -7.86 1.37
CA ILE A 95 -4.72 -6.77 1.00
C ILE A 95 -3.25 -7.20 1.15
N TYR A 96 -2.92 -7.94 2.19
CA TYR A 96 -1.56 -8.47 2.37
C TYR A 96 -1.19 -9.48 1.27
N LEU A 97 -2.15 -10.32 0.83
CA LEU A 97 -1.93 -11.25 -0.28
C LEU A 97 -1.77 -10.50 -1.61
N LYS A 98 -2.58 -9.46 -1.86
CA LYS A 98 -2.43 -8.55 -3.02
C LYS A 98 -1.04 -7.91 -3.05
N TYR A 99 -0.55 -7.38 -1.92
CA TYR A 99 0.80 -6.81 -1.84
C TYR A 99 1.87 -7.85 -2.19
N TRP A 100 1.81 -9.02 -1.55
CA TRP A 100 2.75 -10.12 -1.82
C TRP A 100 2.76 -10.48 -3.31
N LEU A 101 1.58 -10.57 -3.91
CA LEU A 101 1.41 -10.87 -5.33
C LEU A 101 2.05 -9.81 -6.25
N TYR A 102 1.83 -8.53 -5.97
CA TYR A 102 2.39 -7.44 -6.77
C TYR A 102 3.91 -7.33 -6.63
N GLU A 103 4.49 -7.75 -5.51
CA GLU A 103 5.94 -7.84 -5.36
C GLU A 103 6.52 -9.05 -6.12
N LYS A 104 5.86 -10.22 -6.07
CA LYS A 104 6.35 -11.42 -6.78
C LYS A 104 6.23 -11.33 -8.30
N THR A 105 5.17 -10.71 -8.80
CA THR A 105 4.91 -10.59 -10.25
C THR A 105 5.82 -9.58 -10.96
N GLU A 106 6.46 -8.66 -10.23
CA GLU A 106 7.37 -7.66 -10.82
C GLU A 106 8.56 -8.30 -11.56
N ASN A 107 8.96 -9.52 -11.17
CA ASN A 107 10.02 -10.28 -11.86
C ASN A 107 9.51 -11.06 -13.08
N HIS A 108 8.20 -11.25 -13.23
CA HIS A 108 7.58 -12.08 -14.27
C HIS A 108 6.99 -11.24 -15.41
N ASN A 109 6.57 -9.99 -15.13
CA ASN A 109 6.05 -9.06 -16.15
C ASN A 109 7.08 -8.71 -17.23
N ALA A 110 8.38 -8.82 -16.94
CA ALA A 110 9.45 -8.68 -17.93
C ALA A 110 9.36 -9.72 -19.08
N ARG A 111 8.53 -10.77 -18.91
CA ARG A 111 8.29 -11.83 -19.90
C ARG A 111 7.03 -11.62 -20.74
N GLY A 112 6.32 -10.51 -20.59
CA GLY A 112 5.18 -10.13 -21.44
C GLY A 112 3.85 -10.82 -21.14
N PHE A 113 3.74 -11.53 -20.01
CA PHE A 113 2.50 -12.17 -19.56
C PHE A 113 1.79 -11.32 -18.50
N ASP A 114 0.47 -11.12 -18.66
CA ASP A 114 -0.36 -10.50 -17.63
C ASP A 114 -1.05 -11.58 -16.80
N ILE A 115 -0.30 -12.13 -15.84
CA ILE A 115 -0.75 -13.16 -14.89
C ILE A 115 -2.01 -12.75 -14.08
N ASN A 116 -2.40 -11.48 -14.13
CA ASN A 116 -3.50 -10.93 -13.35
C ASN A 116 -4.88 -11.46 -13.71
N GLU A 117 -5.10 -11.85 -14.97
CA GLU A 117 -6.39 -12.46 -15.35
C GLU A 117 -6.62 -13.82 -14.66
N TYR A 118 -5.55 -14.44 -14.12
CA TYR A 118 -5.62 -15.75 -13.51
C TYR A 118 -6.02 -15.68 -12.04
N PHE A 119 -5.60 -14.67 -11.28
CA PHE A 119 -5.78 -14.69 -9.82
C PHE A 119 -7.25 -14.75 -9.37
N GLN A 120 -8.13 -13.98 -10.02
CA GLN A 120 -9.57 -14.07 -9.75
C GLN A 120 -10.15 -15.42 -10.20
N LYS A 121 -9.77 -15.91 -11.38
CA LYS A 121 -10.23 -17.22 -11.89
C LYS A 121 -9.82 -18.37 -10.97
N TRP A 122 -8.59 -18.34 -10.47
CA TRP A 122 -8.05 -19.30 -9.50
C TRP A 122 -8.79 -19.26 -8.18
N LYS A 123 -9.08 -18.05 -7.68
CA LYS A 123 -9.92 -17.90 -6.49
C LYS A 123 -11.29 -18.55 -6.70
N ASP A 124 -11.97 -18.22 -7.78
CA ASP A 124 -13.33 -18.69 -8.02
C ASP A 124 -13.37 -20.21 -8.21
N LYS A 125 -12.38 -20.79 -8.90
CA LYS A 125 -12.24 -22.24 -9.04
C LYS A 125 -11.91 -22.96 -7.74
N LEU A 126 -11.04 -22.37 -6.92
CA LEU A 126 -10.75 -22.92 -5.60
C LEU A 126 -12.01 -22.89 -4.72
N GLU A 127 -12.80 -21.81 -4.72
CA GLU A 127 -14.06 -21.75 -3.97
C GLU A 127 -15.10 -22.76 -4.46
N GLU A 128 -15.15 -23.05 -5.76
CA GLU A 128 -15.98 -24.10 -6.37
C GLU A 128 -15.55 -25.50 -5.89
N GLU A 129 -14.25 -25.82 -6.00
CA GLU A 129 -13.67 -27.10 -5.56
C GLU A 129 -13.94 -27.37 -4.07
N LEU A 130 -13.78 -26.34 -3.25
CA LEU A 130 -14.00 -26.45 -1.80
C LEU A 130 -15.49 -26.61 -1.43
N ASN A 131 -16.42 -26.35 -2.35
CA ASN A 131 -17.87 -26.41 -2.12
C ASN A 131 -18.32 -25.58 -0.90
N ASN A 132 -17.73 -24.39 -0.75
CA ASN A 132 -17.92 -23.56 0.45
C ASN A 132 -19.25 -22.81 0.44
N ASN A 133 -20.02 -22.92 1.52
CA ASN A 133 -21.23 -22.13 1.72
C ASN A 133 -20.96 -20.63 1.86
N LYS A 134 -19.77 -20.25 2.35
CA LYS A 134 -19.39 -18.87 2.62
C LYS A 134 -18.15 -18.49 1.79
N LYS A 135 -18.39 -17.72 0.73
CA LYS A 135 -17.32 -17.25 -0.17
C LYS A 135 -16.44 -16.19 0.50
N TYR A 136 -15.15 -16.23 0.23
CA TYR A 136 -14.19 -15.28 0.78
C TYR A 136 -14.33 -13.93 0.05
N PRO A 137 -14.60 -12.82 0.77
CA PRO A 137 -14.96 -11.53 0.17
C PRO A 137 -13.72 -10.73 -0.27
N CYS A 138 -12.84 -11.35 -1.05
CA CYS A 138 -11.68 -10.71 -1.67
C CYS A 138 -11.83 -10.73 -3.18
N LYS A 139 -11.57 -9.59 -3.84
CA LYS A 139 -11.61 -9.46 -5.30
C LYS A 139 -10.22 -9.13 -5.81
N PHE A 140 -9.72 -9.86 -6.80
CA PHE A 140 -8.46 -9.55 -7.48
C PHE A 140 -8.79 -8.87 -8.81
N ASN A 141 -8.69 -7.54 -8.84
CA ASN A 141 -8.92 -6.78 -10.06
C ASN A 141 -7.74 -6.94 -11.03
N GLU A 142 -8.04 -6.97 -12.33
CA GLU A 142 -7.02 -7.03 -13.36
C GLU A 142 -6.36 -5.64 -13.52
N LEU A 143 -5.09 -5.54 -13.11
CA LEU A 143 -4.29 -4.32 -13.21
C LEU A 143 -3.22 -4.49 -14.29
N ASN A 144 -2.83 -3.45 -15.02
CA ASN A 144 -1.60 -3.57 -15.82
C ASN A 144 -0.33 -3.46 -14.95
N SER A 145 0.85 -3.68 -15.52
CA SER A 145 2.13 -3.66 -14.78
C SER A 145 2.38 -2.32 -14.06
N THR A 146 2.14 -1.20 -14.75
CA THR A 146 2.30 0.14 -14.18
C THR A 146 1.33 0.37 -13.02
N GLU A 147 0.09 -0.10 -13.15
CA GLU A 147 -0.91 0.01 -12.08
C GLU A 147 -0.53 -0.83 -10.85
N ARG A 148 0.04 -2.03 -11.05
CA ARG A 148 0.59 -2.86 -9.96
C ARG A 148 1.73 -2.15 -9.24
N ASP A 149 2.67 -1.56 -9.98
CA ASP A 149 3.81 -0.85 -9.39
C ASP A 149 3.33 0.34 -8.54
N LYS A 150 2.33 1.08 -9.03
CA LYS A 150 1.68 2.15 -8.26
C LYS A 150 1.03 1.64 -6.98
N MET A 151 0.24 0.55 -7.08
CA MET A 151 -0.38 -0.06 -5.91
C MET A 151 0.66 -0.57 -4.92
N ARG A 152 1.77 -1.16 -5.39
CA ARG A 152 2.88 -1.62 -4.54
C ARG A 152 3.55 -0.47 -3.80
N ASN A 153 3.80 0.65 -4.48
CA ASN A 153 4.34 1.86 -3.84
C ASN A 153 3.40 2.38 -2.75
N ILE A 154 2.09 2.46 -3.05
CA ILE A 154 1.06 2.89 -2.10
C ILE A 154 0.99 1.95 -0.88
N TYR A 155 0.98 0.64 -1.12
CA TYR A 155 0.96 -0.37 -0.06
C TYR A 155 2.20 -0.26 0.82
N ALA A 156 3.38 -0.08 0.24
CA ALA A 156 4.60 0.12 1.02
C ALA A 156 4.50 1.38 1.89
N PHE A 157 4.10 2.51 1.31
CA PHE A 157 3.90 3.74 2.08
C PHE A 157 2.93 3.54 3.24
N VAL A 158 1.76 2.93 3.01
CA VAL A 158 0.72 2.86 4.04
C VAL A 158 0.96 1.72 5.03
N LEU A 159 1.17 0.49 4.56
CA LEU A 159 1.30 -0.70 5.41
C LEU A 159 2.64 -0.75 6.13
N ILE A 160 3.72 -0.32 5.47
CA ILE A 160 5.07 -0.41 6.02
C ILE A 160 5.40 0.88 6.76
N TYR A 161 5.28 2.05 6.14
CA TYR A 161 5.74 3.31 6.74
C TYR A 161 4.70 3.98 7.64
N TYR A 162 3.59 4.46 7.07
CA TYR A 162 2.61 5.33 7.73
C TYR A 162 2.00 4.69 8.98
N ARG A 163 1.55 3.44 8.90
CA ARG A 163 0.99 2.73 10.06
C ARG A 163 2.02 2.42 11.15
N ASN A 164 3.31 2.45 10.80
CA ASN A 164 4.41 2.20 11.74
C ASN A 164 5.22 3.46 12.01
N ILE A 165 4.65 4.65 11.77
CA ILE A 165 5.41 5.90 11.75
C ILE A 165 6.16 6.20 13.05
N LYS A 166 5.59 5.85 14.21
CA LYS A 166 6.26 5.98 15.51
C LYS A 166 7.52 5.12 15.59
N LYS A 167 7.47 3.91 15.03
CA LYS A 167 8.64 3.02 14.97
C LYS A 167 9.69 3.56 14.02
N PHE A 168 9.28 4.10 12.87
CA PHE A 168 10.21 4.77 11.95
C PHE A 168 10.88 5.97 12.60
N HIS A 169 10.15 6.80 13.35
CA HIS A 169 10.76 7.91 14.09
C HIS A 169 11.75 7.39 15.16
N GLN A 170 11.42 6.34 15.90
CA GLN A 170 12.28 5.80 16.96
C GLN A 170 13.54 5.10 16.43
N ASN A 171 13.54 4.68 15.16
CA ASN A 171 14.66 3.99 14.53
C ASN A 171 15.35 4.95 13.56
N GLU A 172 16.24 5.75 14.12
CA GLU A 172 17.15 6.60 13.35
C GLU A 172 18.16 5.70 12.60
N TYR A 173 18.69 6.13 11.45
CA TYR A 173 19.60 5.37 10.56
C TYR A 173 18.97 4.37 9.58
N ILE A 174 17.91 4.80 8.87
CA ILE A 174 17.38 4.10 7.70
C ILE A 174 17.88 4.79 6.43
N ASP A 175 18.49 4.03 5.51
CA ASP A 175 18.96 4.56 4.23
C ASP A 175 17.86 5.32 3.50
N CYS A 176 18.19 6.51 3.01
CA CYS A 176 17.26 7.42 2.39
C CYS A 176 16.64 6.84 1.13
N LYS A 177 17.28 5.89 0.42
CA LYS A 177 16.63 5.13 -0.67
C LYS A 177 15.34 4.43 -0.25
N TYR A 178 15.26 3.90 0.98
CA TYR A 178 14.04 3.27 1.49
C TYR A 178 13.00 4.31 1.84
N ILE A 179 13.43 5.40 2.48
CA ILE A 179 12.56 6.52 2.86
C ILE A 179 12.00 7.23 1.62
N ASP A 180 12.79 7.34 0.56
CA ASP A 180 12.42 7.82 -0.77
C ASP A 180 11.37 6.93 -1.42
N TYR A 181 11.57 5.62 -1.40
CA TYR A 181 10.59 4.67 -1.91
C TYR A 181 9.23 4.80 -1.20
N MET A 182 9.24 4.95 0.13
CA MET A 182 8.01 5.22 0.90
C MET A 182 7.40 6.57 0.52
N GLY A 183 8.22 7.59 0.30
CA GLY A 183 7.80 8.92 -0.14
C GLY A 183 7.17 8.94 -1.54
N LYS A 184 7.71 8.17 -2.47
CA LYS A 184 7.10 7.92 -3.78
C LYS A 184 5.72 7.27 -3.65
N GLY A 185 5.54 6.38 -2.68
CA GLY A 185 4.22 5.83 -2.35
C GLY A 185 3.23 6.88 -1.85
N LEU A 186 3.66 7.88 -1.07
CA LEU A 186 2.82 9.02 -0.69
C LEU A 186 2.40 9.85 -1.92
N LYS A 187 3.34 10.14 -2.82
CA LYS A 187 3.06 10.82 -4.08
C LYS A 187 2.05 10.04 -4.93
N GLU A 188 2.27 8.74 -5.12
CA GLU A 188 1.34 7.88 -5.88
C GLU A 188 -0.04 7.83 -5.21
N PHE A 189 -0.12 7.81 -3.88
CA PHE A 189 -1.39 7.88 -3.15
C PHE A 189 -2.15 9.18 -3.45
N TYR A 190 -1.45 10.33 -3.44
CA TYR A 190 -2.02 11.62 -3.82
C TYR A 190 -2.51 11.64 -5.28
N ASP A 191 -1.68 11.20 -6.22
CA ASP A 191 -2.03 11.16 -7.64
C ASP A 191 -3.22 10.22 -7.89
N SER A 192 -3.31 9.12 -7.14
CA SER A 192 -4.42 8.16 -7.19
C SER A 192 -5.74 8.77 -6.71
N LEU A 193 -5.72 9.56 -5.63
CA LEU A 193 -6.93 10.25 -5.17
C LEU A 193 -7.48 11.18 -6.25
N ILE A 194 -6.62 11.94 -6.92
CA ILE A 194 -7.03 12.85 -8.01
C ILE A 194 -7.54 12.07 -9.22
N LYS A 195 -6.86 10.97 -9.59
CA LYS A 195 -7.27 10.14 -10.72
C LYS A 195 -8.65 9.52 -10.43
N CYS A 196 -8.80 8.86 -9.30
CA CYS A 196 -9.95 8.03 -8.97
C CYS A 196 -11.16 8.80 -8.43
N SER A 197 -11.03 10.10 -8.16
CA SER A 197 -12.16 10.98 -7.85
C SER A 197 -12.94 11.44 -9.10
N LYS A 198 -12.42 11.21 -10.31
CA LYS A 198 -13.08 11.60 -11.56
C LYS A 198 -14.08 10.53 -11.97
N GLU A 199 -15.33 10.91 -12.28
CA GLU A 199 -16.40 9.97 -12.65
C GLU A 199 -16.03 9.08 -13.84
N GLU A 200 -15.24 9.61 -14.79
CA GLU A 200 -14.79 8.89 -15.99
C GLU A 200 -13.62 7.92 -15.73
N ALA A 201 -13.02 7.92 -14.53
CA ALA A 201 -11.82 7.14 -14.20
C ALA A 201 -12.13 5.83 -13.43
N GLN A 202 -13.35 5.30 -13.55
CA GLN A 202 -13.80 4.09 -12.85
C GLN A 202 -13.30 2.79 -13.48
N GLY A 203 -11.99 2.60 -13.54
CA GLY A 203 -11.35 1.34 -13.95
C GLY A 203 -10.97 0.45 -12.77
N ASN A 204 -10.53 -0.78 -13.08
CA ASN A 204 -10.04 -1.78 -12.13
C ASN A 204 -9.03 -1.23 -11.12
N TYR A 205 -8.12 -0.36 -11.57
CA TYR A 205 -7.16 0.32 -10.69
C TYR A 205 -7.83 1.18 -9.61
N CYS A 206 -8.85 1.94 -9.97
CA CYS A 206 -9.55 2.79 -9.02
C CYS A 206 -10.45 2.00 -8.07
N GLU A 207 -11.01 0.87 -8.53
CA GLU A 207 -11.68 -0.07 -7.62
C GLU A 207 -10.69 -0.60 -6.56
N GLU A 208 -9.51 -1.04 -6.99
CA GLU A 208 -8.45 -1.54 -6.11
C GLU A 208 -7.97 -0.48 -5.12
N PHE A 209 -7.70 0.72 -5.62
CA PHE A 209 -7.25 1.84 -4.80
C PHE A 209 -8.30 2.26 -3.77
N ASN A 210 -9.56 2.40 -4.18
CA ASN A 210 -10.65 2.83 -3.31
C ASN A 210 -10.94 1.79 -2.20
N GLU A 211 -10.88 0.49 -2.53
CA GLU A 211 -10.96 -0.59 -1.53
C GLU A 211 -9.85 -0.45 -0.47
N PHE A 212 -8.61 -0.24 -0.92
CA PHE A 212 -7.46 -0.08 -0.04
C PHE A 212 -7.55 1.17 0.84
N GLN A 213 -7.84 2.32 0.24
CA GLN A 213 -7.96 3.60 0.92
C GLN A 213 -9.03 3.54 2.01
N LYS A 214 -10.21 2.97 1.71
CA LYS A 214 -11.29 2.80 2.67
C LYS A 214 -10.88 1.91 3.85
N THR A 215 -10.01 0.92 3.62
CA THR A 215 -9.60 -0.04 4.66
C THR A 215 -8.52 0.54 5.59
N TYR A 216 -7.53 1.26 5.06
CA TYR A 216 -6.35 1.65 5.86
C TYR A 216 -6.16 3.13 6.14
N MET A 217 -6.82 4.01 5.39
CA MET A 217 -6.54 5.45 5.43
C MET A 217 -7.72 6.26 5.99
N GLY A 218 -8.96 5.79 5.84
CA GLY A 218 -10.14 6.47 6.40
C GLY A 218 -10.44 7.81 5.72
N HIS A 219 -11.23 8.67 6.37
CA HIS A 219 -11.75 9.93 5.78
C HIS A 219 -10.98 11.21 6.19
N ASN A 220 -10.07 11.14 7.16
CA ASN A 220 -9.43 12.32 7.75
C ASN A 220 -7.98 12.51 7.29
N ILE A 221 -7.71 12.33 5.99
CA ILE A 221 -6.38 12.60 5.43
C ILE A 221 -6.49 13.79 4.50
N TYR A 222 -5.64 14.78 4.77
CA TYR A 222 -5.50 15.99 3.99
C TYR A 222 -4.17 15.95 3.27
N LEU A 223 -4.24 16.08 1.95
CA LEU A 223 -3.07 16.10 1.10
C LEU A 223 -3.00 17.41 0.32
N SER A 224 -1.80 17.96 0.21
CA SER A 224 -1.54 19.08 -0.68
C SER A 224 -0.18 18.97 -1.33
N THR A 225 -0.01 19.72 -2.41
CA THR A 225 1.27 19.88 -3.09
C THR A 225 1.69 21.33 -3.06
N LEU A 226 2.99 21.56 -2.85
CA LEU A 226 3.62 22.87 -2.90
C LEU A 226 4.89 22.79 -3.75
N LYS A 227 5.32 23.94 -4.27
CA LYS A 227 6.64 24.10 -4.89
C LYS A 227 7.51 24.94 -3.96
N ASP A 228 8.74 24.48 -3.82
CA ASP A 228 9.80 25.14 -3.07
C ASP A 228 10.81 25.76 -4.04
N ASP A 229 11.50 26.79 -3.61
CA ASP A 229 12.50 27.47 -4.44
C ASP A 229 13.76 26.61 -4.60
N LEU A 230 14.08 25.85 -3.55
CA LEU A 230 15.24 24.97 -3.48
C LEU A 230 14.96 23.57 -4.04
N ASP A 231 15.84 23.15 -4.94
CA ASP A 231 15.85 21.81 -5.52
C ASP A 231 16.46 20.83 -4.52
N TYR A 232 15.64 19.96 -3.96
CA TYR A 232 16.06 18.96 -2.96
C TYR A 232 16.72 17.76 -3.64
N LYS A 233 17.85 17.32 -3.08
CA LYS A 233 18.63 16.15 -3.51
C LYS A 233 19.19 15.42 -2.29
N PHE A 234 19.41 14.12 -2.43
CA PHE A 234 20.02 13.25 -1.42
C PHE A 234 20.78 12.12 -2.11
N ASP A 235 21.72 11.49 -1.40
CA ASP A 235 22.37 10.27 -1.83
C ASP A 235 21.66 9.03 -1.26
N ASP A 236 21.56 7.95 -2.05
CA ASP A 236 20.79 6.76 -1.67
C ASP A 236 21.23 6.12 -0.34
N THR A 237 22.51 6.27 0.02
CA THR A 237 23.13 5.75 1.25
C THR A 237 23.07 6.73 2.42
N ASP A 238 22.61 7.97 2.21
CA ASP A 238 22.39 8.90 3.31
C ASP A 238 21.39 8.30 4.30
N THR A 239 21.49 8.68 5.56
CA THR A 239 20.53 8.23 6.59
C THR A 239 19.92 9.39 7.36
N VAL A 240 20.24 10.61 6.95
CA VAL A 240 19.78 11.87 7.55
C VAL A 240 19.23 12.76 6.44
N ASN A 241 18.36 13.69 6.80
CA ASN A 241 17.74 14.63 5.85
C ASN A 241 17.01 13.95 4.68
N CYS A 242 16.53 12.71 4.86
CA CYS A 242 15.86 11.93 3.82
C CYS A 242 14.60 12.62 3.21
N PRO A 243 14.19 12.21 1.99
CA PRO A 243 13.15 12.92 1.23
C PRO A 243 11.77 12.90 1.88
N LEU A 244 11.41 11.85 2.61
CA LEU A 244 10.18 11.77 3.39
C LEU A 244 10.50 12.07 4.86
N GLU A 245 9.93 13.15 5.37
CA GLU A 245 10.21 13.70 6.68
C GLU A 245 8.93 13.72 7.55
N ILE A 246 9.09 13.38 8.82
CA ILE A 246 8.06 13.53 9.85
C ILE A 246 8.25 14.91 10.48
N LYS A 247 7.37 15.87 10.18
CA LYS A 247 7.40 17.21 10.76
C LYS A 247 6.75 17.26 12.15
N SER A 248 5.71 16.48 12.35
CA SER A 248 5.04 16.31 13.64
C SER A 248 4.47 14.90 13.74
N LEU A 249 4.65 14.25 14.89
CA LEU A 249 3.89 13.06 15.29
C LEU A 249 2.69 13.39 16.19
N GLU A 250 2.68 14.58 16.76
CA GLU A 250 1.57 15.08 17.58
C GLU A 250 0.41 15.51 16.69
N TYR A 251 -0.75 15.80 17.27
CA TYR A 251 -1.90 16.27 16.50
C TYR A 251 -1.76 17.77 16.15
N PRO A 252 -1.67 18.15 14.85
CA PRO A 252 -1.88 17.29 13.70
C PRO A 252 -0.61 16.56 13.24
N LEU A 253 -0.77 15.28 12.91
CA LEU A 253 0.27 14.49 12.28
C LEU A 253 0.66 15.21 10.98
N HIS A 254 1.96 15.38 10.72
CA HIS A 254 2.40 16.07 9.50
C HIS A 254 3.62 15.42 8.87
N LEU A 255 3.46 14.98 7.61
CA LEU A 255 4.53 14.43 6.77
C LEU A 255 4.79 15.33 5.57
N ILE A 256 6.04 15.37 5.14
CA ILE A 256 6.46 16.02 3.88
C ILE A 256 7.33 15.07 3.09
N TYR A 257 6.95 14.77 1.85
CA TYR A 257 7.83 14.17 0.85
C TYR A 257 8.38 15.23 -0.10
N LYS A 258 9.68 15.16 -0.40
CA LYS A 258 10.43 16.11 -1.24
C LYS A 258 10.97 15.40 -2.47
N GLU A 259 10.62 15.88 -3.66
CA GLU A 259 11.19 15.41 -4.93
C GLU A 259 11.52 16.61 -5.80
N GLY A 260 12.81 16.89 -5.95
CA GLY A 260 13.31 18.12 -6.55
C GLY A 260 12.71 19.36 -5.87
N LYS A 261 11.99 20.20 -6.62
CA LYS A 261 11.27 21.37 -6.08
C LYS A 261 9.88 21.08 -5.53
N ASN A 262 9.34 19.88 -5.74
CA ASN A 262 7.97 19.56 -5.33
C ASN A 262 7.94 19.05 -3.88
N ARG A 263 6.84 19.37 -3.18
CA ARG A 263 6.56 18.96 -1.81
C ARG A 263 5.17 18.35 -1.76
N TRP A 264 5.03 17.14 -1.23
CA TRP A 264 3.74 16.52 -0.93
C TRP A 264 3.56 16.50 0.57
N HIS A 265 2.48 17.11 1.04
CA HIS A 265 2.15 17.21 2.45
C HIS A 265 1.03 16.23 2.76
N LEU A 266 1.16 15.45 3.82
CA LEU A 266 0.08 14.65 4.41
C LEU A 266 -0.18 15.12 5.83
N SER A 267 -1.45 15.29 6.17
CA SER A 267 -1.89 15.65 7.52
C SER A 267 -3.19 14.96 7.91
N ASP A 268 -3.41 14.77 9.20
CA ASP A 268 -4.70 14.33 9.76
C ASP A 268 -5.67 15.51 10.06
N GLN A 269 -5.24 16.74 9.77
CA GLN A 269 -6.05 17.98 9.79
C GLN A 269 -5.87 18.84 8.53
N PRO A 270 -6.80 19.77 8.24
CA PRO A 270 -6.66 20.69 7.12
C PRO A 270 -5.32 21.42 7.13
N ILE A 271 -4.56 21.37 6.04
CA ILE A 271 -3.18 21.92 6.01
C ILE A 271 -3.17 23.45 6.22
N GLY A 272 -4.28 24.15 5.95
CA GLY A 272 -4.45 25.55 6.31
C GLY A 272 -4.34 25.85 7.81
N SER A 273 -4.71 24.89 8.69
CA SER A 273 -4.55 25.03 10.15
C SER A 273 -3.13 24.68 10.64
N LEU A 274 -2.37 23.92 9.85
CA LEU A 274 -0.95 23.71 10.08
C LEU A 274 -0.15 24.99 9.81
N ASN A 275 -0.52 25.80 8.82
CA ASN A 275 0.16 27.08 8.56
C ASN A 275 0.00 28.10 9.70
N SER A 276 -1.04 28.01 10.53
CA SER A 276 -1.18 28.87 11.72
C SER A 276 -0.40 28.37 12.94
N SER A 277 0.03 27.10 12.96
CA SER A 277 0.75 26.47 14.07
C SER A 277 2.25 26.23 13.76
N ILE A 278 2.62 26.11 12.48
CA ILE A 278 3.99 25.89 12.00
C ILE A 278 4.82 27.19 11.87
N ILE A 279 4.19 28.37 12.01
CA ILE A 279 4.94 29.66 11.98
C ILE A 279 5.89 29.85 13.19
N SER A 280 5.86 28.97 14.20
CA SER A 280 6.74 29.09 15.36
C SER A 280 7.57 27.83 15.60
N ALA A 281 8.68 27.68 14.85
CA ALA A 281 9.99 27.19 15.34
C ALA A 281 10.89 26.55 14.27
N SER A 282 11.10 27.16 13.10
CA SER A 282 12.34 26.92 12.32
C SER A 282 12.40 27.80 11.07
N SER A 283 12.83 29.05 11.26
CA SER A 283 13.80 29.78 10.43
C SER A 283 13.55 31.27 10.59
N ALA A 284 14.49 31.92 11.27
CA ALA A 284 14.68 33.34 11.11
C ALA A 284 15.13 33.60 9.68
N ILE A 285 14.66 34.72 9.12
CA ILE A 285 15.09 35.43 7.91
C ILE A 285 14.36 35.01 6.61
N GLY A 286 13.55 35.94 6.09
CA GLY A 286 13.25 36.02 4.65
C GLY A 286 11.79 36.25 4.31
N THR A 287 11.38 37.52 4.19
CA THR A 287 10.07 37.99 3.75
C THR A 287 9.70 37.56 2.31
N THR A 288 8.48 37.06 2.08
CA THR A 288 7.49 37.66 1.15
C THR A 288 6.14 36.95 1.22
N VAL A 289 5.08 37.77 1.21
CA VAL A 289 3.68 37.37 1.37
C VAL A 289 3.14 36.82 0.05
N GLY A 290 2.84 35.52 0.00
CA GLY A 290 2.05 34.90 -1.06
C GLY A 290 0.63 34.61 -0.57
N ILE A 291 -0.33 35.43 -0.94
CA ILE A 291 -1.75 35.23 -0.62
C ILE A 291 -2.25 34.02 -1.42
N SER A 292 -2.44 32.87 -0.77
CA SER A 292 -3.14 31.72 -1.37
C SER A 292 -4.64 31.98 -1.43
N ALA A 293 -5.18 32.09 -2.64
CA ALA A 293 -6.61 32.08 -2.89
C ALA A 293 -7.18 30.67 -2.71
N PHE A 294 -7.52 30.30 -1.47
CA PHE A 294 -8.34 29.12 -1.16
C PHE A 294 -9.39 29.45 -0.10
N LEU A 295 -10.35 30.30 -0.46
CA LEU A 295 -11.65 30.36 0.21
C LEU A 295 -12.70 30.66 -0.85
N LEU A 296 -13.54 29.67 -1.16
CA LEU A 296 -14.98 29.75 -1.46
C LEU A 296 -15.45 28.55 -2.30
N TYR A 297 -15.65 27.39 -1.67
CA TYR A 297 -16.61 26.42 -2.24
C TYR A 297 -17.49 25.65 -1.25
N LEU A 298 -17.41 25.86 0.07
CA LEU A 298 -18.24 25.08 1.02
C LEU A 298 -19.10 25.91 1.98
N TYR A 299 -19.71 27.00 1.50
CA TYR A 299 -20.78 27.69 2.26
C TYR A 299 -22.11 27.85 1.51
N LYS A 300 -22.30 27.19 0.35
CA LYS A 300 -23.55 27.34 -0.42
C LYS A 300 -24.58 26.21 -0.27
N PHE A 301 -24.31 25.17 0.53
CA PHE A 301 -25.22 24.01 0.64
C PHE A 301 -25.88 23.78 2.01
N SER A 302 -25.64 24.62 3.02
CA SER A 302 -26.24 24.46 4.36
C SER A 302 -27.35 25.47 4.72
N LEU A 303 -27.72 26.40 3.82
CA LEU A 303 -28.69 27.48 4.15
C LEU A 303 -29.96 27.50 3.29
N LYS A 304 -30.35 26.39 2.65
CA LYS A 304 -31.59 26.35 1.84
C LYS A 304 -32.63 25.30 2.22
N LYS A 305 -32.62 24.84 3.47
CA LYS A 305 -33.75 24.14 4.10
C LYS A 305 -33.99 24.80 5.45
N TYR A 306 -34.87 25.79 5.49
CA TYR A 306 -35.68 26.29 6.61
C TYR A 306 -36.11 27.71 6.24
N ASN A 307 -37.19 27.78 5.47
CA ASN A 307 -38.22 28.81 5.45
C ASN A 307 -39.32 28.32 4.51
#